data_AF-X1CJZ1-F1
#
_entry.id   AF-X1CJZ1-F1
#
_cell.length_a   1.000
_cell.length_b   1.000
_cell.length_c   1.000
_cell.angle_alpha   90.00
_cell.angle_beta   90.00
_cell.angle_gamma   90.00
#
_symmetry.space_group_name_H-M   'P 1'
#
loop_
_entity.id
_entity.type
_entity.pdbx_description
1 polymer ?
#
loop_
_entity_poly.entity_id
_entity_poly.type
_entity_poly.pdbx_seq_one_letter_code
_entity_poly.pdbx_strand_id
1 'polypeptide(L)'
;GSSDCPVASADPFLGIYFAVSPKDLEGKELPDWVRKERIGIKEALKIFTEGASYALNENKGQIKQGMLADFIVLSENPLHLPIQKIPSLRVLQTYLGGQLV
;
A
#
# COMPACT_ATOMS: atom_id res chain seq x y z
N GLY A 1 3.89 -8.09 -0.89
CA GLY A 1 3.10 -7.84 0.34
C GLY A 1 1.87 -8.71 0.30
N SER A 2 1.34 -9.09 1.45
CA SER A 2 0.09 -9.84 1.57
C SER A 2 -0.70 -9.29 2.76
N SER A 3 -2.03 -9.39 2.70
CA SER A 3 -2.91 -9.02 3.81
C SER A 3 -3.16 -10.16 4.79
N ASP A 4 -2.95 -11.41 4.40
CA ASP A 4 -3.39 -12.59 5.17
C ASP A 4 -4.91 -12.60 5.44
N CYS A 5 -5.68 -12.00 4.53
CA CYS A 5 -7.15 -12.03 4.55
C CYS A 5 -7.66 -13.48 4.42
N PRO A 6 -8.65 -13.91 5.23
CA PRO A 6 -9.55 -13.08 6.04
C PRO A 6 -9.13 -12.86 7.49
N VAL A 7 -7.94 -13.29 7.91
CA VAL A 7 -7.48 -13.08 9.31
C VAL A 7 -7.24 -11.59 9.58
N ALA A 8 -6.75 -10.84 8.60
CA ALA A 8 -6.67 -9.39 8.64
C ALA A 8 -7.41 -8.73 7.45
N SER A 9 -7.51 -7.40 7.49
CA SER A 9 -8.20 -6.62 6.45
C SER A 9 -7.53 -6.77 5.09
N ALA A 10 -8.34 -6.93 4.05
CA ALA A 10 -7.86 -6.91 2.66
C ALA A 10 -7.45 -5.51 2.17
N ASP A 11 -7.72 -4.46 2.93
CA ASP A 11 -7.38 -3.08 2.56
C ASP A 11 -5.86 -2.87 2.55
N PRO A 12 -5.22 -2.64 1.39
CA PRO A 12 -3.78 -2.44 1.32
C PRO A 12 -3.33 -1.16 2.01
N PHE A 13 -4.18 -0.14 2.14
CA PHE A 13 -3.82 1.10 2.82
C PHE A 13 -3.63 0.88 4.33
N LEU A 14 -4.37 -0.04 4.94
CA LEU A 14 -4.12 -0.46 6.32
C LEU A 14 -2.79 -1.20 6.45
N GLY A 15 -2.48 -2.10 5.52
CA GLY A 15 -1.18 -2.78 5.48
C GLY A 15 -0.01 -1.79 5.35
N ILE A 16 -0.14 -0.79 4.47
CA ILE A 16 0.83 0.30 4.33
C ILE A 16 0.91 1.12 5.61
N TYR A 17 -0.23 1.48 6.23
CA TYR A 17 -0.26 2.23 7.48
C TYR A 17 0.52 1.53 8.59
N PHE A 18 0.27 0.23 8.80
CA PHE A 18 0.96 -0.53 9.85
C PHE A 18 2.46 -0.73 9.58
N ALA A 19 2.89 -0.72 8.32
CA ALA A 19 4.31 -0.80 7.97
C ALA A 19 5.08 0.50 8.29
N VAL A 20 4.40 1.65 8.34
CA VAL A 20 5.05 2.98 8.43
C VAL A 20 4.72 3.75 9.70
N SER A 21 3.59 3.46 10.34
CA SER A 21 3.08 4.20 11.50
C SER A 21 3.72 3.75 12.81
N PRO A 22 4.12 4.68 13.69
CA PRO A 22 4.51 4.35 15.05
C PRO A 22 3.31 4.15 15.98
N LYS A 23 2.09 4.34 15.46
CA LYS A 23 0.84 4.35 16.23
C LYS A 23 -0.18 3.38 15.64
N ASP A 24 -1.06 2.87 16.48
CA ASP A 24 -2.25 2.14 16.02
C ASP A 24 -3.31 3.09 15.42
N LEU A 25 -4.46 2.55 15.04
CA LEU A 25 -5.55 3.32 14.42
C LEU A 25 -6.25 4.28 15.39
N GLU A 26 -6.11 4.08 16.70
CA GLU A 26 -6.64 4.96 17.75
C GLU A 26 -5.64 6.05 18.14
N GLY A 27 -4.41 6.01 17.59
CA GLY A 27 -3.36 6.98 17.82
C GLY A 27 -2.48 6.68 19.04
N LYS A 28 -2.58 5.48 19.63
CA LYS A 28 -1.72 5.02 20.72
C LYS A 28 -0.38 4.56 20.15
N GLU A 29 0.70 4.90 20.86
CA GLU A 29 2.05 4.46 20.50
C GLU A 29 2.17 2.94 20.53
N LEU A 30 2.78 2.39 19.49
CA LEU A 30 3.11 0.97 19.40
C LEU A 30 4.34 0.65 20.26
N PRO A 31 4.55 -0.63 20.63
CA PRO A 31 5.75 -1.06 21.33
C PRO A 31 7.04 -0.62 20.62
N ASP A 32 8.09 -0.32 21.40
CA ASP A 32 9.36 0.21 20.89
C ASP A 32 9.98 -0.63 19.77
N TRP A 33 9.89 -1.96 19.87
CA TRP A 33 10.43 -2.86 18.87
C TRP A 33 9.71 -2.72 17.52
N VAL A 34 8.39 -2.51 17.52
CA VAL A 34 7.62 -2.25 16.29
C VAL A 34 8.02 -0.91 15.69
N ARG A 35 8.14 0.13 16.53
CA ARG A 35 8.44 1.49 16.06
C ARG A 35 9.84 1.60 15.43
N LYS A 36 10.78 0.74 15.84
CA LYS A 36 12.15 0.65 15.31
C LYS A 36 12.24 -0.07 13.96
N GLU A 37 11.34 -1.02 13.69
CA GLU A 37 11.29 -1.81 12.45
C GLU A 37 10.44 -1.16 11.34
N ARG A 38 9.98 0.08 11.54
CA ARG A 38 9.17 0.79 10.55
C ARG A 38 9.99 1.11 9.30
N ILE A 39 9.32 1.02 8.17
CA ILE A 39 9.89 1.36 6.87
C ILE A 39 9.34 2.68 6.35
N GLY A 40 9.94 3.20 5.28
CA GLY A 40 9.45 4.40 4.59
C GLY A 40 8.21 4.11 3.72
N ILE A 41 7.38 5.13 3.47
CA ILE A 41 6.17 4.99 2.63
C ILE A 41 6.49 4.48 1.23
N LYS A 42 7.59 4.95 0.61
CA LYS A 42 8.03 4.46 -0.71
C LYS A 42 8.34 2.96 -0.69
N GLU A 43 8.94 2.48 0.38
CA GLU A 43 9.28 1.07 0.55
C GLU A 43 8.02 0.23 0.79
N ALA A 44 7.12 0.70 1.65
CA ALA A 44 5.82 0.07 1.86
C ALA A 44 5.01 -0.05 0.55
N LEU A 45 4.96 1.02 -0.26
CA LEU A 45 4.31 0.98 -1.57
C LEU A 45 4.94 -0.08 -2.48
N LYS A 46 6.28 -0.14 -2.54
CA LYS A 46 6.98 -1.17 -3.33
C LYS A 46 6.66 -2.59 -2.87
N ILE A 47 6.56 -2.83 -1.56
CA ILE A 47 6.19 -4.15 -1.03
C ILE A 47 4.82 -4.59 -1.55
N PHE A 48 3.84 -3.68 -1.62
CA PHE A 48 2.49 -3.98 -2.10
C PHE A 48 2.35 -3.97 -3.63
N THR A 49 3.36 -3.50 -4.37
CA THR A 49 3.32 -3.43 -5.84
C THR A 49 4.42 -4.30 -6.46
N GLU A 50 5.59 -3.73 -6.73
CA GLU A 50 6.74 -4.39 -7.36
C GLU A 50 7.17 -5.67 -6.62
N GLY A 51 7.26 -5.63 -5.29
CA GLY A 51 7.68 -6.77 -4.48
C GLY A 51 6.68 -7.93 -4.50
N ALA A 52 5.38 -7.63 -4.58
CA ALA A 52 4.35 -8.65 -4.76
C ALA A 52 4.42 -9.26 -6.17
N SER A 53 4.54 -8.43 -7.20
CA SER A 53 4.65 -8.90 -8.59
C SER A 53 5.88 -9.77 -8.81
N TYR A 54 7.01 -9.41 -8.18
CA TYR A 54 8.23 -10.20 -8.22
C TYR A 54 8.02 -11.59 -7.59
N ALA A 55 7.40 -11.66 -6.40
CA ALA A 55 7.14 -12.92 -5.71
C ALA A 55 6.18 -13.84 -6.48
N LEU A 56 5.26 -13.29 -7.27
CA LEU A 56 4.29 -14.02 -8.07
C LEU A 56 4.73 -14.26 -9.53
N ASN A 57 5.89 -13.73 -9.93
CA ASN A 57 6.38 -13.75 -11.31
C ASN A 57 5.35 -13.18 -12.32
N GLU A 58 4.73 -12.06 -11.97
CA GLU A 58 3.75 -11.35 -12.80
C GLU A 58 4.37 -10.11 -13.47
N ASN A 59 3.75 -9.65 -14.56
CA ASN A 59 4.14 -8.46 -15.33
C ASN A 59 3.26 -7.24 -15.00
N LYS A 60 3.02 -6.96 -13.71
CA LYS A 60 2.27 -5.80 -13.21
C LYS A 60 2.97 -5.18 -11.99
N GLY A 61 2.31 -4.25 -11.29
CA GLY A 61 2.86 -3.65 -10.07
C GLY A 61 3.89 -2.53 -10.30
N GLN A 62 4.17 -2.15 -11.54
CA GLN A 62 4.95 -0.95 -11.87
C GLN A 62 4.33 -0.20 -13.05
N ILE A 63 4.30 1.12 -12.98
CA ILE A 63 3.93 1.97 -14.12
C ILE A 63 5.16 2.13 -15.01
N LYS A 64 5.32 1.22 -15.96
CA LYS A 64 6.45 1.16 -16.88
C LYS A 64 6.04 0.50 -18.20
N GLN A 65 6.68 0.90 -19.30
CA GLN A 65 6.48 0.25 -20.59
C GLN A 65 6.74 -1.27 -20.50
N GLY A 66 5.83 -2.07 -21.06
CA GLY A 66 5.89 -3.54 -21.06
C GLY A 66 5.13 -4.21 -19.90
N MET A 67 4.64 -3.45 -18.92
CA MET A 67 3.78 -3.95 -17.85
C MET A 67 2.29 -3.87 -18.25
N LEU A 68 1.45 -4.70 -17.62
CA LEU A 68 -0.01 -4.56 -17.70
C LEU A 68 -0.43 -3.17 -17.22
N ALA A 69 -1.41 -2.58 -17.91
CA ALA A 69 -1.98 -1.28 -17.54
C ALA A 69 -2.99 -1.43 -16.38
N ASP A 70 -2.51 -2.01 -15.28
CA ASP A 70 -3.24 -2.19 -14.03
C ASP A 70 -2.78 -1.12 -13.04
N PHE A 71 -3.64 -0.13 -12.80
CA PHE A 71 -3.32 0.96 -11.88
C PHE A 71 -4.58 1.57 -11.26
N ILE A 72 -4.37 2.31 -10.18
CA ILE A 72 -5.44 3.05 -9.49
C ILE A 72 -5.09 4.53 -9.46
N VAL A 73 -6.13 5.37 -9.48
CA VAL A 73 -6.01 6.80 -9.23
C VAL A 73 -6.46 7.05 -7.79
N LEU A 74 -5.58 7.62 -6.98
CA LEU A 74 -5.85 7.89 -5.56
C LEU A 74 -6.38 9.31 -5.35
N SER A 75 -7.17 9.49 -4.29
CA SER A 75 -7.68 10.80 -3.88
C SER A 75 -6.59 11.79 -3.47
N GLU A 76 -5.47 11.29 -2.95
CA GLU A 76 -4.34 12.08 -2.47
C GLU A 76 -3.02 11.33 -2.72
N ASN A 77 -1.89 12.05 -2.72
CA ASN A 77 -0.57 11.45 -2.91
C ASN A 77 0.00 10.93 -1.56
N PRO A 78 0.12 9.60 -1.34
CA PRO A 78 0.60 9.01 -0.08
C PRO A 78 2.00 9.46 0.33
N LEU A 79 2.82 9.95 -0.60
CA LEU A 79 4.16 10.44 -0.30
C LEU A 79 4.18 11.82 0.38
N HIS A 80 3.05 12.55 0.37
CA HIS A 80 2.97 13.93 0.84
C HIS A 80 1.82 14.19 1.84
N LEU A 81 1.10 13.15 2.28
CA LEU A 81 0.06 13.27 3.32
C LEU A 81 0.55 12.73 4.68
N PRO A 82 0.02 13.26 5.81
CA PRO A 82 0.32 12.73 7.13
C PRO A 82 0.02 11.23 7.22
N ILE A 83 0.90 10.44 7.85
CA ILE A 83 0.75 8.98 7.95
C ILE A 83 -0.63 8.56 8.46
N GLN A 84 -1.20 9.31 9.41
CA GLN A 84 -2.51 9.06 10.01
C GLN A 84 -3.67 9.15 9.01
N LYS A 85 -3.46 9.80 7.86
CA LYS A 85 -4.46 9.90 6.79
C LYS A 85 -4.35 8.78 5.75
N ILE A 86 -3.32 7.93 5.79
CA ILE A 86 -3.18 6.82 4.83
C ILE A 86 -4.43 5.91 4.81
N PRO A 87 -5.02 5.51 5.96
CA PRO A 87 -6.26 4.70 5.97
C PRO A 87 -7.49 5.41 5.36
N SER A 88 -7.44 6.72 5.17
CA SER A 88 -8.54 7.49 4.56
C SER A 88 -8.40 7.67 3.05
N LEU A 89 -7.33 7.15 2.45
CA LEU A 89 -7.14 7.18 1.01
C LEU A 89 -8.29 6.46 0.30
N ARG A 90 -8.78 7.09 -0.76
CA ARG A 90 -9.82 6.50 -1.60
C ARG A 90 -9.26 6.22 -2.98
N VAL A 91 -9.63 5.08 -3.54
CA VAL A 91 -9.47 4.78 -4.95
C VAL A 91 -10.57 5.52 -5.70
N LEU A 92 -10.19 6.49 -6.53
CA LEU A 92 -11.12 7.27 -7.36
C LEU A 92 -11.44 6.53 -8.66
N GLN A 93 -10.46 5.82 -9.21
CA GLN A 93 -10.58 5.06 -10.45
C GLN A 93 -9.71 3.82 -10.38
N THR A 94 -10.17 2.74 -10.98
CA THR A 94 -9.43 1.50 -11.14
C THR A 94 -9.33 1.19 -12.62
N TYR A 95 -8.12 0.91 -13.09
CA TYR A 95 -7.86 0.45 -14.44
C TYR A 95 -7.32 -0.97 -14.39
N LEU A 96 -7.92 -1.86 -15.18
CA LEU A 96 -7.47 -3.24 -15.38
C LEU A 96 -7.26 -3.46 -16.87
N GLY A 97 -6.04 -3.85 -17.27
CA GLY A 97 -5.67 -4.01 -18.68
C GLY A 97 -5.88 -2.74 -19.52
N GLY A 98 -5.85 -1.57 -18.90
CA GLY A 98 -6.11 -0.28 -19.56
C GLY A 98 -7.60 0.09 -19.69
N GLN A 99 -8.52 -0.70 -19.14
CA GLN A 99 -9.95 -0.39 -19.12
C GLN A 99 -10.38 0.11 -17.74
N LEU A 100 -11.19 1.16 -17.71
CA LEU A 100 -11.80 1.68 -16.48
C LEU A 100 -12.90 0.71 -16.01
N VAL A 101 -12.87 0.34 -14.73
CA VAL A 101 -13.85 -0.56 -14.07
C VAL A 101 -14.50 0.07 -12.85
#